data_AF-A0A7W1HU75-F1
#
_entry.id   AF-A0A7W1HU75-F1
#
_cell.length_a   1.000
_cell.length_b   1.000
_cell.length_c   1.000
_cell.angle_alpha   90.00
_cell.angle_beta   90.00
_cell.angle_gamma   90.00
#
_symmetry.space_group_name_H-M   'P 1'
#
loop_
_entity.id
_entity.type
_entity.pdbx_description
1 polymer ?
#
loop_
_entity_poly.entity_id
_entity_poly.type
_entity_poly.pdbx_seq_one_letter_code
_entity_poly.pdbx_strand_id
1 'polypeptide(L)'
;MTTELIEGVEVEGPAEEGFDAILTDDAVAFVAGLQREFNPRRKKLLSRRAERQAELDSGATLDFLPATEAVRNDDWKVSPAPGDLQDRRVEITGPTDRKMVINALNSGAKGFMADFEDSNSPTWHNMTGGHLNLIDAIDGSIDFTGPDGKGYRLDEEVATMLVRPRGWHLPEKHIKIDGEPLAGALCDFGLFLFHNAKRLIDKGSGPYFYLP
;
A
#
# COMPACT_ATOMS: atom_id res chain seq x y z
N MET A 1 -11.78 16.65 -16.66
CA MET A 1 -11.49 16.07 -15.33
C MET A 1 -10.19 15.30 -15.32
N THR A 2 -10.02 14.16 -16.02
CA THR A 2 -8.71 13.46 -16.06
C THR A 2 -7.59 14.36 -16.55
N THR A 3 -7.80 15.10 -17.64
CA THR A 3 -6.79 16.00 -18.24
C THR A 3 -6.30 17.12 -17.31
N GLU A 4 -7.16 17.61 -16.40
CA GLU A 4 -6.78 18.61 -15.39
C GLU A 4 -6.00 17.98 -14.22
N LEU A 5 -6.26 16.71 -13.92
CA LEU A 5 -5.58 15.98 -12.84
C LEU A 5 -4.16 15.55 -13.21
N ILE A 6 -3.85 15.40 -14.50
CA ILE A 6 -2.48 15.10 -15.00
C ILE A 6 -1.65 16.37 -15.23
N GLU A 7 -2.26 17.56 -15.22
CA GLU A 7 -1.50 18.80 -15.27
C GLU A 7 -0.49 18.85 -14.11
N GLY A 8 0.75 19.27 -14.35
CA GLY A 8 1.78 19.35 -13.30
C GLY A 8 2.30 18.00 -12.79
N VAL A 9 1.93 16.88 -13.41
CA VAL A 9 2.46 15.55 -13.07
C VAL A 9 3.69 15.23 -13.91
N GLU A 10 4.78 14.83 -13.26
CA GLU A 10 6.03 14.38 -13.89
C GLU A 10 6.37 12.98 -13.41
N VAL A 11 6.46 12.02 -14.33
CA VAL A 11 6.94 10.66 -14.06
C VAL A 11 8.36 10.54 -14.59
N GLU A 12 9.33 10.44 -13.69
CA GLU A 12 10.78 10.44 -13.96
C GLU A 12 11.40 9.04 -13.85
N GLY A 13 10.63 8.03 -13.44
CA GLY A 13 11.09 6.65 -13.36
C GLY A 13 11.37 6.04 -14.74
N PRO A 14 12.35 5.14 -14.88
CA PRO A 14 12.59 4.46 -16.15
C PRO A 14 11.35 3.67 -16.59
N ALA A 15 11.10 3.65 -17.90
CA ALA A 15 10.11 2.78 -18.49
C ALA A 15 10.62 1.34 -18.46
N GLU A 16 9.81 0.43 -17.95
CA GLU A 16 10.05 -1.01 -17.94
C GLU A 16 8.81 -1.73 -18.46
N GLU A 17 8.99 -2.98 -18.89
CA GLU A 17 7.90 -3.79 -19.44
C GLU A 17 6.73 -3.90 -18.45
N GLY A 18 5.52 -3.58 -18.91
CA GLY A 18 4.29 -3.63 -18.13
C GLY A 18 4.04 -2.44 -17.20
N PHE A 19 4.97 -1.47 -17.08
CA PHE A 19 4.77 -0.31 -16.19
C PHE A 19 3.71 0.65 -16.72
N ASP A 20 3.50 0.68 -18.03
CA ASP A 20 2.41 1.41 -18.70
C ASP A 20 1.02 0.93 -18.25
N ALA A 21 0.87 -0.35 -17.90
CA ALA A 21 -0.38 -0.89 -17.35
C ALA A 21 -0.64 -0.42 -15.91
N ILE A 22 0.41 -0.04 -15.17
CA ILE A 22 0.31 0.47 -13.79
C ILE A 22 0.10 1.98 -13.78
N LEU A 23 0.86 2.68 -14.63
CA LEU A 23 0.94 4.14 -14.69
C LEU A 23 0.09 4.68 -15.84
N THR A 24 -1.15 4.18 -15.96
CA THR A 24 -2.12 4.71 -16.91
C THR A 24 -2.49 6.15 -16.55
N ASP A 25 -2.93 6.93 -17.53
CA ASP A 25 -3.35 8.33 -17.31
C ASP A 25 -4.38 8.46 -16.18
N ASP A 26 -5.35 7.55 -16.10
CA ASP A 26 -6.37 7.55 -15.05
C ASP A 26 -5.81 7.16 -13.67
N ALA A 27 -4.89 6.19 -13.60
CA ALA A 27 -4.24 5.80 -12.34
C ALA A 27 -3.35 6.93 -11.80
N VAL A 28 -2.60 7.58 -12.70
CA VAL A 28 -1.75 8.72 -12.38
C VAL A 28 -2.60 9.93 -11.95
N ALA A 29 -3.69 10.23 -12.67
CA ALA A 29 -4.65 11.25 -12.28
C ALA A 29 -5.26 10.98 -10.89
N PHE A 30 -5.56 9.71 -10.57
CA PHE A 30 -6.09 9.32 -9.27
C PHE A 30 -5.11 9.60 -8.13
N VAL A 31 -3.84 9.16 -8.25
CA VAL A 31 -2.83 9.42 -7.20
C VAL A 31 -2.44 10.90 -7.10
N ALA A 32 -2.48 11.63 -8.22
CA ALA A 32 -2.31 13.08 -8.23
C ALA A 32 -3.43 13.79 -7.44
N GLY A 33 -4.68 13.36 -7.63
CA GLY A 33 -5.82 13.84 -6.84
C GLY A 33 -5.65 13.56 -5.34
N LEU A 34 -5.23 12.34 -4.97
CA LEU A 34 -4.94 11.99 -3.57
C LEU A 34 -3.84 12.89 -2.97
N GLN A 35 -2.76 13.12 -3.70
CA GLN A 35 -1.67 14.00 -3.25
C GLN A 35 -2.19 15.41 -3.02
N ARG A 36 -2.89 16.00 -3.99
CA ARG A 36 -3.37 17.39 -3.87
C ARG A 36 -4.32 17.57 -2.68
N GLU A 37 -5.22 16.62 -2.47
CA GLU A 37 -6.18 16.67 -1.38
C GLU A 37 -5.51 16.44 -0.01
N PHE A 38 -4.66 15.40 0.12
CA PHE A 38 -4.25 14.90 1.43
C PHE A 38 -2.80 15.25 1.84
N ASN A 39 -1.90 15.59 0.90
CA ASN A 39 -0.52 15.98 1.21
C ASN A 39 -0.43 17.17 2.19
N PRO A 40 -1.26 18.24 2.08
CA PRO A 40 -1.21 19.35 3.04
C PRO A 40 -1.40 18.87 4.49
N ARG A 41 -2.34 17.95 4.72
CA ARG A 41 -2.58 17.36 6.04
C ARG A 41 -1.43 16.44 6.46
N ARG A 42 -0.89 15.61 5.56
CA ARG A 42 0.29 14.76 5.82
C ARG A 42 1.46 15.58 6.35
N LYS A 43 1.83 16.65 5.63
CA LYS A 43 2.93 17.54 6.05
C LYS A 43 2.69 18.18 7.41
N LYS A 44 1.47 18.64 7.69
CA LYS A 44 1.10 19.18 9.01
C LYS A 44 1.27 18.13 10.11
N LEU A 45 0.92 16.86 9.86
CA LEU A 45 1.10 15.78 10.82
C LEU A 45 2.59 15.46 11.04
N LEU A 46 3.43 15.49 10.01
CA LEU A 46 4.88 15.32 10.14
C LEU A 46 5.51 16.47 10.95
N SER A 47 5.10 17.72 10.73
CA SER A 47 5.54 18.87 11.57
C SER A 47 5.17 18.65 13.03
N ARG A 48 3.93 18.22 13.30
CA ARG A 48 3.48 17.91 14.66
C ARG A 48 4.27 16.79 15.34
N ARG A 49 4.85 15.84 14.57
CA ARG A 49 5.75 14.82 15.15
C ARG A 49 7.03 15.47 15.68
N ALA A 50 7.62 16.40 14.94
CA ALA A 50 8.81 17.14 15.36
C ALA A 50 8.53 18.04 16.57
N GLU A 51 7.40 18.75 16.56
CA GLU A 51 6.94 19.56 17.70
C GLU A 51 6.77 18.69 18.95
N ARG A 52 6.08 17.55 18.84
CA ARG A 52 5.88 16.63 19.95
C ARG A 52 7.19 16.04 20.46
N GLN A 53 8.15 15.75 19.58
CA GLN A 53 9.46 15.28 19.99
C GLN A 53 10.20 16.35 20.80
N ALA A 54 10.17 17.62 20.36
CA ALA A 54 10.79 18.72 21.10
C ALA A 54 10.16 18.94 22.49
N GLU A 55 8.84 18.77 22.62
CA GLU A 55 8.17 18.79 23.93
C GLU A 55 8.72 17.69 24.85
N LEU A 56 8.85 16.46 24.35
CA LEU A 56 9.39 15.32 25.12
C LEU A 56 10.84 15.56 25.53
N ASP A 57 11.67 16.05 24.62
CA ASP A 57 13.07 16.39 24.89
C ASP A 57 13.19 17.49 25.97
N SER A 58 12.18 18.37 26.07
CA SER A 58 12.10 19.41 27.11
C SER A 58 11.54 18.94 28.46
N GLY A 59 11.25 17.65 28.61
CA GLY A 59 10.78 17.04 29.85
C GLY A 59 9.28 16.76 29.93
N ALA A 60 8.54 16.91 28.82
CA ALA A 60 7.19 16.34 28.75
C ALA A 60 7.23 14.81 28.82
N THR A 61 6.11 14.19 29.19
CA THR A 61 5.99 12.72 29.27
C THR A 61 4.94 12.19 28.28
N LEU A 62 4.96 10.87 28.08
CA LEU A 62 3.92 10.12 27.40
C LEU A 62 2.89 9.66 28.44
N ASP A 63 1.63 10.03 28.21
CA ASP A 63 0.50 9.55 29.02
C ASP A 63 -0.80 9.62 28.17
N PHE A 64 -1.88 9.03 28.68
CA PHE A 64 -3.19 9.10 28.07
C PHE A 64 -3.70 10.54 28.01
N LEU A 65 -4.25 10.94 26.87
CA LEU A 65 -4.79 12.29 26.68
C LEU A 65 -6.09 12.46 27.48
N PRO A 66 -6.20 13.47 28.37
CA PRO A 66 -7.46 13.75 29.07
C PRO A 66 -8.60 14.10 28.10
N ALA A 67 -8.28 14.81 27.01
CA ALA A 67 -9.25 15.25 26.02
C ALA A 67 -9.98 14.10 25.28
N THR A 68 -9.46 12.86 25.34
CA THR A 68 -10.09 11.69 24.71
C THR A 68 -10.60 10.66 25.72
N GLU A 69 -10.69 11.02 27.00
CA GLU A 69 -11.19 10.14 28.06
C GLU A 69 -12.60 9.62 27.79
N ALA A 70 -13.51 10.50 27.34
CA ALA A 70 -14.87 10.12 27.01
C ALA A 70 -14.92 9.00 25.95
N VAL A 71 -14.05 9.04 24.95
CA VAL A 71 -13.99 8.00 23.90
C VAL A 71 -13.49 6.66 24.46
N ARG A 72 -12.56 6.68 25.42
CA ARG A 72 -12.01 5.45 26.03
C ARG A 72 -12.99 4.76 26.97
N ASN A 73 -13.86 5.55 27.59
CA ASN A 73 -14.82 5.09 28.59
C ASN A 73 -16.22 4.81 28.02
N ASP A 74 -16.43 5.06 26.72
CA ASP A 74 -17.71 4.82 26.03
C ASP A 74 -17.81 3.39 25.49
N ASP A 75 -19.03 2.90 25.27
CA ASP A 75 -19.30 1.56 24.73
C ASP A 75 -19.51 1.60 23.22
N TRP A 76 -18.40 1.57 22.48
CA TRP A 76 -18.39 1.52 21.02
C TRP A 76 -17.54 0.37 20.49
N LYS A 77 -17.80 -0.04 19.25
CA LYS A 77 -17.05 -1.07 18.53
C LYS A 77 -16.78 -0.60 17.11
N VAL A 78 -15.68 -1.09 16.53
CA VAL A 78 -15.45 -0.95 15.09
C VAL A 78 -16.51 -1.73 14.30
N SER A 79 -16.65 -1.41 13.01
CA SER A 79 -17.45 -2.22 12.09
C SER A 79 -16.97 -3.68 12.09
N PRO A 80 -17.87 -4.66 11.93
CA PRO A 80 -17.50 -6.07 11.84
C PRO A 80 -16.50 -6.33 10.70
N ALA A 81 -15.55 -7.22 10.93
CA ALA A 81 -14.61 -7.62 9.89
C ALA A 81 -15.35 -8.35 8.74
N PRO A 82 -14.92 -8.18 7.47
CA PRO A 82 -15.36 -9.01 6.36
C PRO A 82 -15.11 -10.50 6.59
N GLY A 83 -15.82 -11.37 5.87
CA GLY A 83 -15.80 -12.82 6.09
C GLY A 83 -14.40 -13.44 6.01
N ASP A 84 -13.60 -13.03 5.05
CA ASP A 84 -12.23 -13.49 4.81
C ASP A 84 -11.16 -12.88 5.75
N LEU A 85 -11.58 -12.03 6.69
CA LEU A 85 -10.76 -11.46 7.76
C LEU A 85 -11.21 -11.89 9.17
N GLN A 86 -12.19 -12.79 9.29
CA GLN A 86 -12.65 -13.31 10.58
C GLN A 86 -11.67 -14.30 11.20
N ASP A 87 -10.95 -15.08 10.39
CA ASP A 87 -9.90 -16.00 10.84
C ASP A 87 -8.53 -15.54 10.32
N ARG A 88 -7.74 -14.93 11.20
CA ARG A 88 -6.39 -14.42 10.91
C ARG A 88 -5.34 -15.05 11.82
N ARG A 89 -5.53 -16.33 12.18
CA ARG A 89 -4.70 -17.03 13.18
C ARG A 89 -3.20 -17.03 12.89
N VAL A 90 -2.83 -16.99 11.61
CA VAL A 90 -1.44 -16.91 11.12
C VAL A 90 -1.43 -16.02 9.89
N GLU A 91 -0.53 -15.04 9.88
CA GLU A 91 -0.25 -14.21 8.72
C GLU A 91 1.24 -14.32 8.38
N ILE A 92 1.56 -14.39 7.09
CA ILE A 92 2.92 -14.31 6.59
C ILE A 92 3.17 -12.92 5.99
N THR A 93 4.39 -12.42 6.11
CA THR A 93 4.81 -11.13 5.56
C THR A 93 5.90 -11.34 4.52
N GLY A 94 5.91 -10.54 3.47
CA GLY A 94 6.99 -10.62 2.47
C GLY A 94 6.93 -9.51 1.43
N PRO A 95 8.03 -9.32 0.68
CA PRO A 95 8.10 -8.30 -0.35
C PRO A 95 7.15 -8.61 -1.51
N THR A 96 6.97 -7.63 -2.38
CA THR A 96 6.15 -7.72 -3.60
C THR A 96 6.89 -8.33 -4.80
N ASP A 97 8.00 -9.03 -4.56
CA ASP A 97 8.71 -9.81 -5.57
C ASP A 97 7.82 -10.96 -6.08
N ARG A 98 7.86 -11.21 -7.40
CA ARG A 98 6.93 -12.12 -8.09
C ARG A 98 6.94 -13.53 -7.51
N LYS A 99 8.14 -14.10 -7.27
CA LYS A 99 8.26 -15.45 -6.72
C LYS A 99 7.82 -15.49 -5.26
N MET A 100 8.17 -14.46 -4.48
CA MET A 100 7.82 -14.39 -3.07
C MET A 100 6.32 -14.23 -2.86
N VAL A 101 5.63 -13.45 -3.69
CA VAL A 101 4.17 -13.31 -3.68
C VAL A 101 3.50 -14.68 -3.85
N ILE A 102 3.92 -15.48 -4.84
CA ILE A 102 3.37 -16.83 -5.07
C ILE A 102 3.59 -17.72 -3.84
N ASN A 103 4.81 -17.78 -3.33
CA ASN A 103 5.13 -18.63 -2.19
C ASN A 103 4.37 -18.22 -0.92
N ALA A 104 4.20 -16.92 -0.69
CA ALA A 104 3.50 -16.41 0.49
C ALA A 104 2.00 -16.71 0.40
N LEU A 105 1.38 -16.53 -0.77
CA LEU A 105 -0.02 -16.86 -1.01
C LEU A 105 -0.30 -18.37 -0.84
N ASN A 106 0.60 -19.23 -1.30
CA ASN A 106 0.48 -20.69 -1.17
C ASN A 106 0.99 -21.24 0.18
N SER A 107 1.36 -20.40 1.14
CA SER A 107 2.02 -20.84 2.38
C SER A 107 1.11 -21.61 3.36
N GLY A 108 -0.21 -21.57 3.14
CA GLY A 108 -1.22 -22.07 4.08
C GLY A 108 -1.54 -21.10 5.23
N ALA A 109 -0.91 -19.92 5.27
CA ALA A 109 -1.33 -18.83 6.16
C ALA A 109 -2.75 -18.34 5.81
N LYS A 110 -3.42 -17.69 6.77
CA LYS A 110 -4.74 -17.09 6.52
C LYS A 110 -4.64 -15.72 5.85
N GLY A 111 -3.58 -14.98 6.15
CA GLY A 111 -3.28 -13.70 5.51
C GLY A 111 -1.86 -13.67 4.96
N PHE A 112 -1.68 -12.95 3.86
CA PHE A 112 -0.37 -12.54 3.34
C PHE A 112 -0.32 -11.00 3.30
N MET A 113 0.57 -10.42 4.09
CA MET A 113 0.89 -9.00 4.01
C MET A 113 1.97 -8.77 2.95
N ALA A 114 1.52 -8.33 1.76
CA ALA A 114 2.38 -7.90 0.67
C ALA A 114 2.96 -6.52 0.99
N ASP A 115 4.28 -6.46 1.05
CA ASP A 115 4.97 -5.35 1.70
C ASP A 115 5.69 -4.43 0.72
N PHE A 116 5.31 -3.16 0.73
CA PHE A 116 6.00 -2.06 0.05
C PHE A 116 6.87 -1.24 1.01
N GLU A 117 6.94 -1.64 2.28
CA GLU A 117 7.66 -0.93 3.35
C GLU A 117 8.92 -1.68 3.81
N ASP A 118 9.08 -2.01 5.09
CA ASP A 118 10.38 -2.35 5.69
C ASP A 118 11.08 -3.58 5.10
N SER A 119 10.35 -4.55 4.52
CA SER A 119 10.96 -5.74 3.90
C SER A 119 11.28 -5.54 2.41
N ASN A 120 10.98 -4.38 1.84
CA ASN A 120 11.12 -4.09 0.42
C ASN A 120 11.95 -2.83 0.17
N SER A 121 13.11 -2.99 -0.48
CA SER A 121 13.90 -1.82 -0.90
C SER A 121 13.09 -1.02 -1.93
N PRO A 122 12.80 0.28 -1.69
CA PRO A 122 11.86 1.05 -2.52
C PRO A 122 12.52 1.58 -3.79
N THR A 123 13.09 0.67 -4.60
CA THR A 123 13.53 0.98 -5.96
C THR A 123 12.32 1.16 -6.86
N TRP A 124 12.43 1.98 -7.90
CA TRP A 124 11.33 2.16 -8.86
C TRP A 124 10.83 0.83 -9.42
N HIS A 125 11.76 -0.07 -9.75
CA HIS A 125 11.45 -1.43 -10.21
C HIS A 125 10.58 -2.20 -9.21
N ASN A 126 11.00 -2.25 -7.94
CA ASN A 126 10.32 -3.02 -6.91
C ASN A 126 8.92 -2.48 -6.59
N MET A 127 8.77 -1.15 -6.60
CA MET A 127 7.50 -0.51 -6.27
C MET A 127 6.50 -0.65 -7.42
N THR A 128 6.86 -0.21 -8.63
CA THR A 128 5.95 -0.27 -9.78
C THR A 128 5.73 -1.71 -10.26
N GLY A 129 6.79 -2.52 -10.34
CA GLY A 129 6.69 -3.95 -10.66
C GLY A 129 5.97 -4.75 -9.58
N GLY A 130 6.06 -4.31 -8.32
CA GLY A 130 5.28 -4.89 -7.22
C GLY A 130 3.78 -4.78 -7.46
N HIS A 131 3.28 -3.62 -7.91
CA HIS A 131 1.87 -3.46 -8.26
C HIS A 131 1.43 -4.40 -9.38
N LEU A 132 2.27 -4.58 -10.41
CA LEU A 132 2.00 -5.54 -11.49
C LEU A 132 1.89 -6.98 -10.95
N ASN A 133 2.82 -7.40 -10.08
CA ASN A 133 2.77 -8.71 -9.45
C ASN A 133 1.48 -8.89 -8.63
N LEU A 134 1.03 -7.88 -7.88
CA LEU A 134 -0.19 -7.98 -7.10
C LEU A 134 -1.45 -8.04 -7.97
N ILE A 135 -1.49 -7.30 -9.10
CA ILE A 135 -2.59 -7.41 -10.08
C ILE A 135 -2.68 -8.83 -10.62
N ASP A 136 -1.55 -9.38 -11.11
CA ASP A 136 -1.51 -10.74 -11.65
C ASP A 136 -1.90 -11.79 -10.60
N ALA A 137 -1.46 -11.60 -9.35
CA ALA A 137 -1.81 -12.50 -8.26
C ALA A 137 -3.31 -12.46 -7.95
N ILE A 138 -3.89 -11.27 -7.93
CA ILE A 138 -5.32 -11.08 -7.71
C ILE A 138 -6.12 -11.64 -8.87
N ASP A 139 -5.68 -11.47 -10.12
CA ASP A 139 -6.35 -12.02 -11.31
C ASP A 139 -6.17 -13.55 -11.42
N GLY A 140 -5.21 -14.13 -10.69
CA GLY A 140 -4.91 -15.57 -10.70
C GLY A 140 -3.98 -15.98 -11.83
N SER A 141 -3.37 -15.02 -12.52
CA SER A 141 -2.49 -15.22 -13.69
C SER A 141 -1.00 -15.19 -13.33
N ILE A 142 -0.63 -14.87 -12.08
CA ILE A 142 0.77 -14.80 -11.68
C ILE A 142 1.45 -16.18 -11.81
N ASP A 143 2.57 -16.18 -12.52
CA ASP A 143 3.48 -17.32 -12.59
C ASP A 143 4.94 -16.87 -12.61
N PHE A 144 5.83 -17.80 -12.28
CA PHE A 144 7.27 -17.58 -12.32
C PHE A 144 7.98 -18.89 -12.69
N THR A 145 8.97 -18.81 -13.58
CA THR A 145 9.87 -19.94 -13.87
C THR A 145 11.27 -19.61 -13.39
N GLY A 146 11.79 -20.42 -12.48
CA GLY A 146 13.13 -20.25 -11.91
C GLY A 146 14.24 -20.59 -12.92
N PRO A 147 15.49 -20.18 -12.63
CA PRO A 147 16.65 -20.54 -13.46
C PRO A 147 16.90 -22.05 -13.55
N ASP A 148 16.38 -22.82 -12.59
CA ASP A 148 16.38 -24.29 -12.54
C ASP A 148 15.28 -24.93 -13.41
N GLY A 149 14.45 -24.11 -14.08
CA GLY A 149 13.29 -24.55 -14.86
C GLY A 149 12.06 -24.88 -14.01
N LYS A 150 12.10 -24.69 -12.68
CA LYS A 150 10.96 -24.95 -11.82
C LYS A 150 9.90 -23.85 -11.97
N GLY A 151 8.68 -24.25 -12.33
CA GLY A 151 7.52 -23.36 -12.41
C GLY A 151 6.84 -23.18 -11.05
N TYR A 152 6.33 -21.98 -10.81
CA TYR A 152 5.57 -21.56 -9.63
C TYR A 152 4.27 -20.90 -10.11
N ARG A 153 3.14 -21.30 -9.53
CA ARG A 153 1.79 -20.77 -9.79
C ARG A 153 0.98 -20.80 -8.50
N LEU A 154 -0.12 -20.06 -8.46
CA LEU A 154 -1.03 -20.10 -7.31
C LEU A 154 -1.76 -21.44 -7.20
N ASP A 155 -2.00 -21.85 -5.97
CA ASP A 155 -2.93 -22.95 -5.65
C ASP A 155 -4.39 -22.48 -5.83
N GLU A 156 -5.35 -23.42 -5.78
CA GLU A 156 -6.78 -23.07 -5.88
C GLU A 156 -7.27 -22.22 -4.71
N GLU A 157 -6.77 -22.52 -3.51
CA GLU A 157 -7.02 -21.76 -2.28
C GLU A 157 -5.72 -21.12 -1.81
N VAL A 158 -5.73 -19.80 -1.66
CA VAL A 158 -4.57 -19.01 -1.22
C VAL A 158 -4.93 -18.11 -0.04
N ALA A 159 -3.91 -17.58 0.64
CA ALA A 159 -4.08 -16.63 1.74
C ALA A 159 -4.79 -15.33 1.29
N THR A 160 -5.56 -14.70 2.19
CA THR A 160 -6.14 -13.37 1.96
C THR A 160 -5.02 -12.33 1.84
N MET A 161 -4.99 -11.54 0.77
CA MET A 161 -3.98 -10.51 0.58
C MET A 161 -4.30 -9.24 1.37
N LEU A 162 -3.29 -8.69 2.06
CA LEU A 162 -3.30 -7.36 2.66
C LEU A 162 -2.08 -6.59 2.17
N VAL A 163 -2.21 -5.31 1.87
CA VAL A 163 -1.08 -4.50 1.38
C VAL A 163 -0.57 -3.56 2.46
N ARG A 164 0.75 -3.55 2.69
CA ARG A 164 1.39 -2.57 3.55
C ARG A 164 2.08 -1.50 2.70
N PRO A 165 1.50 -0.28 2.57
CA PRO A 165 2.16 0.83 1.89
C PRO A 165 3.29 1.41 2.75
N ARG A 166 4.17 2.18 2.13
CA ARG A 166 5.22 2.95 2.84
C ARG A 166 4.63 3.87 3.91
N GLY A 167 5.38 4.10 4.99
CA GLY A 167 5.01 5.03 6.04
C GLY A 167 4.97 6.50 5.59
N TRP A 168 4.27 7.35 6.36
CA TRP A 168 3.99 8.76 6.01
C TRP A 168 5.20 9.66 5.72
N HIS A 169 6.40 9.25 6.15
CA HIS A 169 7.64 10.02 6.04
C HIS A 169 8.40 9.74 4.74
N LEU A 170 8.07 8.66 4.02
CA LEU A 170 8.78 8.24 2.82
C LEU A 170 8.18 8.91 1.56
N PRO A 171 9.02 9.51 0.69
CA PRO A 171 8.59 10.00 -0.61
C PRO A 171 8.63 8.89 -1.67
N GLU A 172 7.77 9.02 -2.68
CA GLU A 172 8.00 8.46 -4.01
C GLU A 172 8.64 9.54 -4.87
N LYS A 173 9.95 9.40 -5.11
CA LYS A 173 10.74 10.46 -5.75
C LYS A 173 10.63 10.45 -7.27
N HIS A 174 10.15 9.37 -7.88
CA HIS A 174 10.05 9.24 -9.33
C HIS A 174 8.73 9.79 -9.89
N ILE A 175 7.80 10.19 -9.02
CA ILE A 175 6.55 10.85 -9.41
C ILE A 175 6.47 12.17 -8.67
N LYS A 176 6.44 13.27 -9.41
CA LYS A 176 6.23 14.61 -8.87
C LYS A 176 4.85 15.11 -9.26
N ILE A 177 4.19 15.76 -8.31
CA ILE A 177 2.91 16.45 -8.50
C ILE A 177 3.14 17.90 -8.11
N ASP A 178 2.95 18.81 -9.06
CA ASP A 178 3.13 20.25 -8.88
C ASP A 178 4.55 20.60 -8.37
N GLY A 179 5.56 19.87 -8.86
CA GLY A 179 6.98 20.04 -8.52
C GLY A 179 7.45 19.36 -7.23
N GLU A 180 6.56 18.69 -6.49
CA GLU A 180 6.92 17.98 -5.25
C GLU A 180 6.83 16.47 -5.37
N PRO A 181 7.74 15.70 -4.75
CA PRO A 181 7.62 14.24 -4.66
C PRO A 181 6.28 13.81 -4.05
N LEU A 182 5.66 12.81 -4.69
CA LEU A 182 4.46 12.14 -4.19
C LEU A 182 4.75 11.48 -2.83
N ALA A 183 3.76 11.41 -1.92
CA ALA A 183 3.91 10.55 -0.74
C ALA A 183 4.01 9.08 -1.17
N GLY A 184 5.01 8.35 -0.68
CA GLY A 184 5.07 6.91 -0.88
C GLY A 184 3.79 6.21 -0.40
N ALA A 185 3.32 6.57 0.80
CA ALA A 185 2.07 6.07 1.37
C ALA A 185 0.85 6.25 0.45
N LEU A 186 0.72 7.41 -0.21
CA LEU A 186 -0.40 7.71 -1.10
C LEU A 186 -0.23 7.07 -2.48
N CYS A 187 1.00 6.92 -2.95
CA CYS A 187 1.34 6.20 -4.18
C CYS A 187 0.95 4.73 -4.05
N ASP A 188 1.47 4.04 -3.04
CA ASP A 188 1.30 2.60 -2.85
C ASP A 188 -0.18 2.26 -2.58
N PHE A 189 -0.82 3.02 -1.69
CA PHE A 189 -2.26 2.90 -1.44
C PHE A 189 -3.08 3.15 -2.71
N GLY A 190 -2.80 4.27 -3.39
CA GLY A 190 -3.63 4.74 -4.49
C GLY A 190 -3.54 3.83 -5.71
N LEU A 191 -2.33 3.40 -6.09
CA LEU A 191 -2.15 2.48 -7.21
C LEU A 191 -2.76 1.11 -6.90
N PHE A 192 -2.55 0.56 -5.71
CA PHE A 192 -3.17 -0.72 -5.35
C PHE A 192 -4.69 -0.63 -5.34
N LEU A 193 -5.26 0.41 -4.72
CA LEU A 193 -6.71 0.58 -4.64
C LEU A 193 -7.32 0.76 -6.04
N PHE A 194 -6.75 1.64 -6.86
CA PHE A 194 -7.23 1.96 -8.20
C PHE A 194 -7.35 0.70 -9.07
N HIS A 195 -6.30 -0.11 -9.08
CA HIS A 195 -6.26 -1.32 -9.89
C HIS A 195 -7.09 -2.45 -9.28
N ASN A 196 -7.09 -2.62 -7.97
CA ASN A 196 -7.53 -3.90 -7.39
C ASN A 196 -8.85 -3.84 -6.62
N ALA A 197 -9.35 -2.67 -6.24
CA ALA A 197 -10.56 -2.58 -5.40
C ALA A 197 -11.75 -3.32 -6.03
N LYS A 198 -12.05 -3.04 -7.31
CA LYS A 198 -13.14 -3.71 -8.02
C LYS A 198 -12.90 -5.20 -8.20
N ARG A 199 -11.67 -5.58 -8.58
CA ARG A 199 -11.28 -7.00 -8.77
C ARG A 199 -11.51 -7.82 -7.51
N LEU A 200 -11.09 -7.30 -6.36
CA LEU A 200 -11.22 -7.96 -5.06
C LEU A 200 -12.69 -8.05 -4.62
N ILE A 201 -13.45 -6.97 -4.75
CA ILE A 201 -14.88 -6.94 -4.40
C ILE A 201 -15.67 -7.93 -5.26
N ASP A 202 -15.43 -7.95 -6.58
CA ASP A 202 -16.12 -8.86 -7.50
C ASP A 202 -15.80 -10.35 -7.18
N LYS A 203 -14.67 -10.63 -6.49
CA LYS A 203 -14.26 -11.95 -5.99
C LYS A 203 -14.71 -12.25 -4.55
N GLY A 204 -15.49 -11.36 -3.93
CA GLY A 204 -16.00 -11.54 -2.56
C GLY A 204 -14.99 -11.22 -1.46
N SER A 205 -13.87 -10.57 -1.78
CA SER A 205 -12.87 -10.06 -0.85
C SER A 205 -12.93 -8.52 -0.79
N GLY A 206 -11.87 -7.84 -0.37
CA GLY A 206 -11.81 -6.38 -0.31
C GLY A 206 -10.39 -5.81 -0.36
N PRO A 207 -10.25 -4.51 -0.68
CA PRO A 207 -8.96 -3.83 -0.68
C PRO A 207 -8.48 -3.57 0.77
N TYR A 208 -7.70 -4.51 1.31
CA TYR A 208 -7.24 -4.46 2.69
C TYR A 208 -5.82 -3.91 2.81
N PHE A 209 -5.58 -3.14 3.88
CA PHE A 209 -4.30 -2.48 4.11
C PHE A 209 -3.79 -2.70 5.54
N TYR A 210 -2.47 -2.85 5.66
CA TYR A 210 -1.71 -2.73 6.90
C TYR A 210 -1.08 -1.33 6.96
N LEU A 211 -1.38 -0.52 7.98
CA LEU A 211 -0.83 0.84 8.08
C LEU A 211 0.34 0.88 9.08
N PRO A 212 1.58 1.21 8.67
CA PRO A 212 2.73 1.34 9.56
C PRO A 212 2.79 2.68 10.32
#